data_AF-A0A1U7GS23-F1
#
_entry.id   AF-A0A1U7GS23-F1
#
_cell.length_a   1.000
_cell.length_b   1.000
_cell.length_c   1.000
_cell.angle_alpha   90.00
_cell.angle_beta   90.00
_cell.angle_gamma   90.00
#
_symmetry.space_group_name_H-M   'P 1'
#
loop_
_entity.id
_entity.type
_entity.pdbx_description
1 polymer ?
#
loop_
_entity_poly.entity_id
_entity_poly.type
_entity_poly.pdbx_seq_one_letter_code
_entity_poly.pdbx_strand_id
1 'polypeptide(L)'
;MKKIRRQRKHDLIARLGRHMDICLDTIRPRRIRTRSARYAAALAESLGLIERPRCCTWCRRRQRLQRHHWDYREPLNVTFLCPDCHAVADNMVVQAIA
;
A
#
# COMPACT_ATOMS: atom_id res chain seq x y z
N MET A 1 10.94 -7.14 -27.70
CA MET A 1 10.04 -7.41 -26.53
C MET A 1 10.71 -7.22 -25.16
N LYS A 2 11.92 -7.79 -24.90
CA LYS A 2 12.59 -7.68 -23.59
C LYS A 2 12.94 -6.23 -23.18
N LYS A 3 13.40 -5.39 -24.12
CA LYS A 3 13.70 -3.96 -23.90
C LYS A 3 12.47 -3.17 -23.44
N ILE A 4 11.31 -3.38 -24.07
CA ILE A 4 10.04 -2.74 -23.71
C ILE A 4 9.60 -3.13 -22.30
N ARG A 5 9.72 -4.42 -21.92
CA ARG A 5 9.40 -4.88 -20.56
C ARG A 5 10.32 -4.25 -19.52
N ARG A 6 11.63 -4.14 -19.81
CA ARG A 6 12.62 -3.49 -18.94
C ARG A 6 12.32 -2.01 -18.77
N GLN A 7 12.01 -1.30 -19.86
CA GLN A 7 11.63 0.11 -19.83
C GLN A 7 10.37 0.32 -18.99
N ARG A 8 9.32 -0.46 -19.22
CA ARG A 8 8.09 -0.37 -18.44
C ARG A 8 8.33 -0.58 -16.93
N LYS A 9 9.17 -1.56 -16.55
CA LYS A 9 9.55 -1.77 -15.15
C LYS A 9 10.30 -0.55 -14.58
N HIS A 10 11.22 0.03 -15.35
CA HIS A 10 11.93 1.24 -14.97
C HIS A 10 10.97 2.43 -14.75
N ASP A 11 10.01 2.63 -15.65
CA ASP A 11 9.02 3.71 -15.54
C ASP A 11 8.10 3.55 -14.32
N LEU A 12 7.73 2.30 -13.99
CA LEU A 12 6.96 1.98 -12.79
C LEU A 12 7.78 2.22 -11.52
N ILE A 13 9.07 1.88 -11.50
CA ILE A 13 9.97 2.19 -10.37
C ILE A 13 10.11 3.71 -10.20
N ALA A 14 10.32 4.46 -11.29
CA ALA A 14 10.38 5.91 -11.24
C ALA A 14 9.07 6.52 -10.74
N ARG A 15 7.92 5.96 -11.12
CA ARG A 15 6.60 6.37 -10.61
C ARG A 15 6.44 6.06 -9.13
N LEU A 16 6.90 4.89 -8.69
CA LEU A 16 6.91 4.52 -7.28
C LEU A 16 7.72 5.54 -6.47
N GLY A 17 8.94 5.87 -6.91
CA GLY A 17 9.80 6.88 -6.28
C GLY A 17 9.07 8.21 -6.06
N ARG A 18 8.43 8.76 -7.09
CA ARG A 18 7.65 10.01 -6.94
C ARG A 18 6.55 9.93 -5.88
N HIS A 19 5.86 8.80 -5.78
CA HIS A 19 4.84 8.64 -4.74
C HIS A 19 5.45 8.47 -3.35
N MET A 20 6.61 7.83 -3.23
CA MET A 20 7.35 7.76 -1.97
C MET A 20 7.73 9.16 -1.49
N ASP A 21 8.29 10.00 -2.37
CA ASP A 21 8.65 11.38 -2.05
C ASP A 21 7.44 12.17 -1.53
N ILE A 22 6.28 12.03 -2.20
CA ILE A 22 5.03 12.67 -1.76
C ILE A 22 4.58 12.16 -0.39
N CYS A 23 4.76 10.87 -0.07
CA CYS A 23 4.35 10.32 1.22
C CYS A 23 5.19 10.88 2.38
N LEU A 24 6.49 11.07 2.13
CA LEU A 24 7.48 11.52 3.12
C LEU A 24 7.51 13.05 3.28
N ASP A 25 6.99 13.80 2.30
CA ASP A 25 6.90 15.25 2.32
C ASP A 25 5.87 15.75 3.35
N THR A 26 6.32 16.09 4.56
CA THR A 26 5.48 16.54 5.67
C THR A 26 4.78 17.88 5.42
N ILE A 27 5.24 18.67 4.45
CA ILE A 27 4.61 19.94 4.06
C ILE A 27 3.30 19.65 3.31
N ARG A 28 3.20 18.50 2.63
CA ARG A 28 1.98 18.14 1.89
C ARG A 28 0.81 17.78 2.81
N PRO A 29 -0.42 18.19 2.43
CA PRO A 29 -1.63 17.83 3.17
C PRO A 29 -1.76 16.32 3.36
N ARG A 30 -2.22 15.88 4.54
CA ARG A 30 -2.42 14.46 4.88
C ARG A 30 -3.19 13.70 3.78
N ARG A 31 -4.26 14.28 3.23
CA ARG A 31 -5.05 13.68 2.14
C ARG A 31 -4.21 13.28 0.92
N ILE A 32 -3.22 14.11 0.55
CA ILE A 32 -2.35 13.88 -0.61
C ILE A 32 -1.35 12.77 -0.29
N ARG A 33 -0.80 12.76 0.92
CA ARG A 33 0.11 11.73 1.42
C ARG A 33 -0.58 10.36 1.48
N THR A 34 -1.74 10.29 2.12
CA THR A 34 -2.57 9.07 2.22
C THR A 34 -2.94 8.52 0.84
N ARG A 35 -3.35 9.38 -0.11
CA ARG A 35 -3.63 8.96 -1.49
C ARG A 35 -2.39 8.37 -2.17
N SER A 36 -1.23 9.01 -1.98
CA SER A 36 0.03 8.54 -2.58
C SER A 36 0.51 7.24 -1.95
N ALA A 37 0.33 7.04 -0.65
CA ALA A 37 0.69 5.81 0.05
C ALA A 37 -0.11 4.61 -0.47
N ARG A 38 -1.41 4.78 -0.68
CA ARG A 38 -2.27 3.75 -1.31
C ARG A 38 -1.77 3.39 -2.71
N TYR A 39 -1.38 4.40 -3.49
CA TYR A 39 -0.89 4.19 -4.86
C TYR A 39 0.51 3.54 -4.87
N ALA A 40 1.42 3.97 -3.99
CA ALA A 40 2.75 3.39 -3.83
C ALA A 40 2.68 1.91 -3.45
N ALA A 41 1.83 1.54 -2.50
CA ALA A 41 1.62 0.14 -2.12
C ALA A 41 1.05 -0.70 -3.28
N ALA A 42 0.18 -0.10 -4.11
CA ALA A 42 -0.34 -0.76 -5.30
C ALA A 42 0.74 -1.02 -6.35
N LEU A 43 1.57 0.00 -6.64
CA LEU A 43 2.71 -0.12 -7.53
C LEU A 43 3.73 -1.14 -7.03
N ALA A 44 4.10 -1.09 -5.75
CA ALA A 44 5.05 -1.99 -5.14
C ALA A 44 4.59 -3.45 -5.18
N GLU A 45 3.30 -3.73 -4.96
CA GLU A 45 2.73 -5.08 -5.18
C GLU A 45 2.92 -5.50 -6.65
N SER A 46 2.53 -4.65 -7.61
CA SER A 46 2.65 -4.98 -9.04
C SER A 46 4.10 -5.16 -9.52
N LEU A 47 5.05 -4.53 -8.84
CA LEU A 47 6.49 -4.64 -9.09
C LEU A 47 7.12 -5.85 -8.39
N GLY A 48 6.37 -6.54 -7.52
CA GLY A 48 6.84 -7.66 -6.71
C GLY A 48 7.73 -7.25 -5.52
N LEU A 49 7.67 -5.97 -5.11
CA LEU A 49 8.40 -5.46 -3.94
C LEU A 49 7.67 -5.73 -2.62
N ILE A 50 6.35 -5.93 -2.69
CA ILE A 50 5.52 -6.39 -1.57
C ILE A 50 4.83 -7.66 -2.03
N GLU A 51 4.95 -8.73 -1.25
CA GLU A 51 4.30 -9.99 -1.56
C GLU A 51 2.85 -9.99 -1.06
N ARG A 52 1.91 -10.27 -1.97
CA ARG A 52 0.50 -10.45 -1.64
C ARG A 52 0.26 -11.90 -1.21
N PRO A 53 -0.15 -12.16 0.04
CA PRO A 53 -0.48 -13.51 0.46
C PRO A 53 -1.74 -14.03 -0.25
N ARG A 54 -1.90 -15.36 -0.28
CA ARG A 54 -3.09 -16.01 -0.88
C ARG A 54 -4.34 -15.91 -0.02
N CYS A 55 -4.17 -15.64 1.27
CA CYS A 55 -5.22 -15.60 2.28
C CYS A 55 -5.08 -14.36 3.16
N CYS A 56 -6.17 -13.99 3.84
CA CYS A 56 -6.16 -12.92 4.83
C CYS A 56 -5.13 -13.21 5.93
N THR A 57 -4.32 -12.21 6.30
CA THR A 57 -3.30 -12.38 7.35
C THR A 57 -3.92 -12.72 8.71
N TRP A 58 -5.12 -12.21 9.00
CA TRP A 58 -5.82 -12.45 10.27
C TRP A 58 -6.64 -13.73 10.25
N CYS A 59 -7.73 -13.76 9.48
CA CYS A 59 -8.68 -14.88 9.52
C CYS A 59 -8.30 -16.09 8.65
N ARG A 60 -7.20 -16.00 7.89
CA ARG A 60 -6.69 -17.05 6.97
C ARG A 60 -7.66 -17.51 5.88
N ARG A 61 -8.84 -16.90 5.75
CA ARG A 61 -9.79 -17.18 4.66
C ARG A 61 -9.24 -16.71 3.32
N ARG A 62 -9.48 -17.50 2.27
CA ARG A 62 -9.11 -17.18 0.88
C ARG A 62 -10.19 -16.31 0.25
N GLN A 63 -9.89 -15.03 0.06
CA GLN A 63 -10.82 -14.04 -0.49
C GLN A 63 -10.08 -12.81 -1.02
N ARG A 64 -10.82 -11.81 -1.53
CA ARG A 64 -10.24 -10.55 -2.00
C ARG A 64 -9.57 -9.82 -0.85
N LEU A 65 -8.26 -9.63 -0.93
CA LEU A 65 -7.50 -8.87 0.05
C LEU A 65 -7.44 -7.37 -0.29
N GLN A 66 -7.44 -6.56 0.75
CA GLN A 66 -7.22 -5.13 0.74
C GLN A 66 -5.94 -4.86 1.53
N ARG A 67 -5.26 -3.77 1.16
CA ARG A 67 -4.08 -3.29 1.90
C ARG A 67 -4.57 -2.40 3.03
N HIS A 68 -4.28 -2.78 4.25
CA HIS A 68 -4.47 -1.94 5.42
C HIS A 68 -3.15 -1.24 5.75
N HIS A 69 -3.22 0.08 5.89
CA HIS A 69 -2.10 0.92 6.31
C HIS A 69 -2.29 1.27 7.79
N TRP A 70 -1.41 0.75 8.65
CA TRP A 70 -1.37 1.15 10.07
C TRP A 70 -0.81 2.56 10.21
N ASP A 71 0.26 2.86 9.47
CA ASP A 71 0.81 4.20 9.33
C ASP A 71 0.96 4.56 7.85
N TYR A 72 0.26 5.60 7.41
CA TYR A 72 0.37 6.11 6.05
C TYR A 72 1.73 6.80 5.76
N ARG A 73 2.57 7.03 6.78
CA ARG A 73 3.99 7.44 6.62
C ARG A 73 4.89 6.29 6.19
N GLU A 74 4.43 5.05 6.34
CA GLU A 74 5.11 3.84 5.88
C GLU A 74 4.34 3.23 4.70
N PRO A 75 4.40 3.84 3.50
CA PRO A 75 3.49 3.53 2.40
C PRO A 75 3.57 2.08 1.91
N LEU A 76 4.72 1.42 2.11
CA LEU A 76 4.96 0.03 1.71
C LEU A 76 4.71 -0.96 2.85
N ASN A 77 4.56 -0.50 4.09
CA ASN A 77 4.23 -1.35 5.22
C ASN A 77 2.71 -1.52 5.28
N VAL A 78 2.22 -2.60 4.67
CA VAL A 78 0.79 -2.91 4.60
C VAL A 78 0.50 -4.30 5.11
N THR A 79 -0.62 -4.46 5.80
CA THR A 79 -1.17 -5.77 6.11
C THR A 79 -2.26 -6.12 5.11
N PHE A 80 -2.24 -7.34 4.56
CA PHE A 80 -3.27 -7.81 3.65
C PHE A 80 -4.42 -8.46 4.40
N LEU A 81 -5.56 -7.78 4.43
CA LEU A 81 -6.75 -8.20 5.16
C LEU A 81 -7.91 -8.40 4.20
N CYS A 82 -8.83 -9.29 4.54
CA CYS A 82 -10.14 -9.32 3.87
C CYS A 82 -10.98 -8.11 4.26
N PRO A 83 -12.08 -7.79 3.55
CA PRO A 83 -12.91 -6.63 3.86
C PRO A 83 -13.40 -6.61 5.32
N ASP A 84 -13.83 -7.76 5.85
CA ASP A 84 -14.33 -7.85 7.23
C ASP A 84 -13.23 -7.54 8.27
N CYS A 85 -12.06 -8.17 8.13
CA CYS A 85 -10.91 -7.90 9.00
C CYS A 85 -10.36 -6.48 8.81
N HIS A 86 -10.44 -5.95 7.59
CA HIS A 86 -9.99 -4.61 7.26
C HIS A 86 -10.84 -3.56 7.97
N ALA A 87 -12.18 -3.72 7.98
CA ALA A 87 -13.07 -2.85 8.73
C ALA A 87 -12.80 -2.88 10.25
N VAL A 88 -12.49 -4.05 10.82
CA VAL A 88 -12.07 -4.17 12.23
C VAL A 88 -10.76 -3.41 12.46
N ALA A 89 -9.76 -3.59 11.60
CA ALA A 89 -8.48 -2.90 11.71
C ALA A 89 -8.62 -1.37 11.61
N ASP A 90 -9.46 -0.89 10.70
CA ASP A 90 -9.75 0.54 10.55
C ASP A 90 -10.34 1.13 11.86
N ASN A 91 -11.23 0.40 12.54
CA ASN A 91 -11.76 0.81 13.85
C ASN A 91 -10.72 0.82 14.96
N MET A 92 -9.73 -0.07 14.93
CA MET A 92 -8.65 -0.10 15.93
C MET A 92 -7.74 1.14 15.84
N VAL A 93 -7.51 1.66 14.64
CA VAL A 93 -6.70 2.87 14.43
C VAL A 93 -7.43 4.12 14.94
N VAL A 94 -8.77 4.14 14.89
CA VAL A 94 -9.59 5.27 15.35
C VAL A 94 -9.57 5.42 16.88
N GLN A 95 -9.39 4.32 17.63
CA GLN A 95 -9.44 4.31 19.10
C GLN A 95 -8.12 4.70 19.79
N ALA A 96 -7.00 4.78 19.06
CA ALA A 96 -5.70 5.17 19.62
C ALA A 96 -5.48 6.69 19.68
N ILE A 97 -6.46 7.50 19.25
CA ILE A 97 -6.36 8.97 19.15
C ILE A 97 -7.49 9.67 19.95
N ALA A 98 -8.36 8.91 20.62
CA ALA A 98 -9.39 9.43 21.54
C ALA A 98 -8.90 9.34 22.99
#